data_AF-A0A925FMD2-F1
#
_entry.id   AF-A0A925FMD2-F1
#
_cell.length_a   1.000
_cell.length_b   1.000
_cell.length_c   1.000
_cell.angle_alpha   90.00
_cell.angle_beta   90.00
_cell.angle_gamma   90.00
#
_symmetry.space_group_name_H-M   'P 1'
#
loop_
_entity.id
_entity.type
_entity.pdbx_description
1 polymer ?
#
loop_
_entity_poly.entity_id
_entity_poly.type
_entity_poly.pdbx_seq_one_letter_code
_entity_poly.pdbx_strand_id
1 'polypeptide(L)'
;MDTLHSAVLTVLIFIAAVLYSSVGHAGASGYLAAMALLGVAPAVMRPTALALNVAVALIASVKFIRAGYFSWSLFWPFAIASVPAAYLGGRLGLPSPVYKAILGVVLLFAAWR
;
A
#
# COMPACT_ATOMS: atom_id res chain seq x y z
N MET A 1 5.17 -8.96 19.80
CA MET A 1 6.25 -8.06 19.33
C MET A 1 6.65 -7.22 20.51
N ASP A 2 7.93 -7.19 20.81
CA ASP A 2 8.54 -6.32 21.81
C ASP A 2 8.40 -4.84 21.40
N THR A 3 8.50 -3.95 22.39
CA THR A 3 8.26 -2.50 22.22
C THR A 3 9.17 -1.86 21.19
N LEU A 4 10.42 -2.35 21.07
CA LEU A 4 11.40 -1.88 20.10
C LEU A 4 10.96 -2.17 18.65
N HIS A 5 10.51 -3.39 18.35
CA HIS A 5 10.03 -3.74 17.01
C HIS A 5 8.83 -2.89 16.58
N SER A 6 7.89 -2.63 17.50
CA SER A 6 6.73 -1.77 17.24
C SER A 6 7.13 -0.32 17.00
N ALA A 7 8.10 0.20 17.76
CA ALA A 7 8.62 1.55 17.58
C ALA A 7 9.31 1.70 16.21
N VAL A 8 10.17 0.73 15.84
CA VAL A 8 10.85 0.71 14.54
C VAL A 8 9.84 0.63 13.39
N LEU A 9 8.83 -0.25 13.48
CA LEU A 9 7.78 -0.34 12.46
C LEU A 9 7.04 0.99 12.29
N THR A 10 6.71 1.65 13.40
CA THR A 10 6.01 2.93 13.39
C THR A 10 6.83 4.00 12.69
N VAL A 11 8.13 4.09 12.98
CA VAL A 11 9.05 5.03 12.31
C VAL A 11 9.15 4.73 10.82
N LEU A 12 9.30 3.46 10.42
CA LEU A 12 9.36 3.08 9.01
C LEU A 12 8.08 3.41 8.25
N ILE A 13 6.91 3.12 8.84
CA ILE A 13 5.61 3.47 8.25
C ILE A 13 5.48 4.99 8.13
N PHE A 14 5.89 5.74 9.16
CA PHE A 14 5.85 7.20 9.13
C PHE A 14 6.72 7.77 8.01
N ILE A 15 7.97 7.30 7.89
CA ILE A 15 8.88 7.72 6.81
C ILE A 15 8.29 7.38 5.44
N ALA A 16 7.78 6.15 5.26
CA ALA A 16 7.16 5.72 4.01
C ALA A 16 5.94 6.60 3.65
N ALA A 17 5.09 6.93 4.64
CA ALA A 17 3.93 7.78 4.43
C ALA A 17 4.31 9.21 4.03
N VAL A 18 5.33 9.81 4.67
CA VAL A 18 5.84 11.14 4.31
C VAL A 18 6.39 11.14 2.89
N LEU A 19 7.26 10.19 2.55
CA LEU A 19 7.88 10.13 1.22
C LEU A 19 6.85 9.89 0.12
N TYR A 20 5.96 8.91 0.28
CA TYR A 20 4.98 8.60 -0.76
C TYR A 20 3.92 9.69 -0.90
N SER A 21 3.45 10.30 0.19
CA SER A 21 2.49 11.39 0.11
C SER A 21 3.09 12.66 -0.51
N SER A 22 4.40 12.90 -0.39
CA SER A 22 5.09 14.03 -1.03
C SER A 22 4.96 14.01 -2.56
N VAL A 23 4.87 12.83 -3.16
CA VAL A 23 4.67 12.61 -4.60
C VAL A 23 3.22 12.26 -4.97
N GLY A 24 2.30 12.28 -3.99
CA GLY A 24 0.87 12.00 -4.20
C GLY A 24 0.47 10.52 -4.21
N HIS A 25 1.35 9.60 -3.83
CA HIS A 25 1.05 8.16 -3.74
C HIS A 25 0.72 7.71 -2.31
N ALA A 26 0.02 6.58 -2.18
CA ALA A 26 -0.52 6.11 -0.89
C ALA A 26 0.41 5.21 -0.04
N GLY A 27 1.61 4.84 -0.51
CA GLY A 27 2.66 4.21 0.33
C GLY A 27 2.58 2.69 0.56
N ALA A 28 1.60 2.00 -0.02
CA ALA A 28 1.38 0.55 0.15
C ALA A 28 2.65 -0.31 0.12
N SER A 29 3.48 -0.16 -0.91
CA SER A 29 4.73 -0.91 -1.09
C SER A 29 5.70 -0.71 0.08
N GLY A 30 5.82 0.52 0.59
CA GLY A 30 6.66 0.83 1.74
C GLY A 30 6.16 0.19 3.03
N TYR A 31 4.85 0.21 3.29
CA TYR A 31 4.27 -0.42 4.48
C TYR A 31 4.40 -1.94 4.43
N LEU A 32 4.14 -2.54 3.26
CA LEU A 32 4.30 -3.98 3.02
C LEU A 32 5.76 -4.40 3.19
N ALA A 33 6.72 -3.60 2.70
CA ALA A 33 8.14 -3.87 2.86
C ALA A 33 8.56 -3.83 4.34
N ALA A 34 8.21 -2.77 5.07
CA ALA A 34 8.54 -2.61 6.49
C ALA A 34 7.95 -3.75 7.35
N MET A 35 6.68 -4.09 7.12
CA MET A 35 6.01 -5.19 7.81
C MET A 35 6.62 -6.55 7.44
N ALA A 36 7.01 -6.77 6.18
CA ALA A 36 7.64 -8.01 5.75
C ALA A 36 9.04 -8.20 6.39
N LEU A 37 9.85 -7.12 6.42
CA LEU A 37 11.19 -7.13 7.04
C LEU A 37 11.14 -7.40 8.55
N LEU A 38 10.13 -6.87 9.24
CA LEU A 38 9.91 -7.10 10.67
C LEU A 38 9.10 -8.37 10.98
N GLY A 39 8.91 -9.24 9.98
CA GLY A 39 8.33 -10.57 10.17
C GLY A 39 6.82 -10.60 10.44
N VAL A 40 6.09 -9.53 10.14
CA VAL A 40 4.63 -9.48 10.33
C VAL A 40 3.95 -10.52 9.44
N ALA A 41 2.99 -11.26 10.01
CA ALA A 41 2.26 -12.30 9.29
C ALA A 41 1.44 -11.70 8.13
N PRO A 42 1.38 -12.36 6.95
CA PRO A 42 0.59 -11.87 5.81
C PRO A 42 -0.89 -11.59 6.14
N ALA A 43 -1.47 -12.35 7.07
CA ALA A 43 -2.85 -12.19 7.53
C ALA A 43 -3.11 -10.83 8.20
N VAL A 44 -2.10 -10.23 8.83
CA VAL A 44 -2.17 -8.88 9.43
C VAL A 44 -1.66 -7.83 8.45
N MET A 45 -0.56 -8.14 7.77
CA MET A 45 0.12 -7.20 6.88
C MET A 45 -0.77 -6.69 5.74
N ARG A 46 -1.54 -7.57 5.08
CA ARG A 46 -2.43 -7.19 3.96
C ARG A 46 -3.55 -6.23 4.39
N PRO A 47 -4.39 -6.55 5.39
CA PRO A 47 -5.46 -5.63 5.81
C PRO A 47 -4.91 -4.34 6.40
N THR A 48 -3.81 -4.37 7.15
CA THR A 48 -3.18 -3.15 7.67
C THR A 48 -2.66 -2.25 6.54
N ALA A 49 -1.94 -2.80 5.56
CA ALA A 49 -1.47 -2.02 4.43
C ALA A 49 -2.64 -1.41 3.63
N LEU A 50 -3.71 -2.17 3.40
CA LEU A 50 -4.91 -1.69 2.72
C LEU A 50 -5.58 -0.54 3.48
N ALA A 51 -5.77 -0.69 4.80
CA ALA A 51 -6.37 0.34 5.64
C ALA A 51 -5.58 1.65 5.61
N LEU A 52 -4.25 1.57 5.76
CA LEU A 52 -3.37 2.74 5.68
C LEU A 52 -3.42 3.38 4.29
N ASN A 53 -3.41 2.57 3.23
CA ASN A 53 -3.50 3.05 1.85
C ASN A 53 -4.81 3.81 1.61
N VAL A 54 -5.95 3.27 2.05
CA VAL A 54 -7.25 3.91 1.90
C VAL A 54 -7.31 5.22 2.66
N ALA A 55 -6.79 5.26 3.90
CA ALA A 55 -6.75 6.50 4.69
C ALA A 55 -5.93 7.60 4.00
N VAL A 56 -4.70 7.30 3.57
CA VAL A 56 -3.81 8.28 2.93
C VAL A 56 -4.36 8.69 1.55
N ALA A 57 -4.83 7.72 0.74
CA ALA A 57 -5.41 7.98 -0.57
C ALA A 57 -6.68 8.83 -0.47
N LEU A 58 -7.53 8.61 0.54
CA LEU A 58 -8.73 9.41 0.76
C LEU A 58 -8.37 10.87 1.08
N ILE A 59 -7.42 11.09 2.00
CA ILE A 59 -6.95 12.44 2.33
C ILE A 59 -6.40 13.14 1.08
N ALA A 60 -5.54 12.46 0.31
CA ALA A 60 -4.99 13.00 -0.93
C ALA A 60 -6.08 13.32 -1.95
N SER A 61 -7.04 12.40 -2.16
CA SER A 61 -8.16 12.56 -3.09
C SER A 61 -9.04 13.74 -2.70
N VAL A 62 -9.41 13.88 -1.43
CA VAL A 62 -10.20 15.00 -0.94
C VAL A 62 -9.47 16.33 -1.19
N LYS A 63 -8.17 16.40 -0.90
CA LYS A 63 -7.37 17.62 -1.16
C LYS A 63 -7.34 17.95 -2.65
N PHE A 64 -7.16 16.96 -3.52
CA PHE A 64 -7.06 17.15 -4.97
C PHE A 64 -8.39 17.55 -5.60
N ILE A 65 -9.50 16.95 -5.15
CA ILE A 65 -10.86 17.32 -5.55
C ILE A 65 -11.17 18.75 -5.12
N ARG A 66 -10.87 19.12 -3.88
CA ARG A 66 -11.10 20.50 -3.38
C ARG A 66 -10.25 21.54 -4.09
N ALA A 67 -9.07 21.16 -4.58
CA ALA A 67 -8.20 22.02 -5.37
C ALA A 67 -8.62 22.14 -6.85
N GLY A 68 -9.68 21.45 -7.29
CA GLY A 68 -10.21 21.54 -8.65
C GLY A 68 -9.42 20.77 -9.72
N TYR A 69 -8.40 20.00 -9.34
CA TYR A 69 -7.55 19.26 -10.29
C TYR A 69 -8.11 17.88 -10.66
N PHE A 70 -9.24 17.46 -10.09
CA PHE A 70 -9.79 16.13 -10.30
C PHE A 70 -10.68 16.04 -11.55
N SER A 71 -10.36 15.12 -12.46
CA SER A 71 -11.15 14.88 -13.68
C SER A 71 -12.07 13.67 -13.55
N TRP A 72 -13.36 13.95 -13.38
CA TRP A 72 -14.39 12.90 -13.25
C TRP A 72 -14.53 12.01 -14.49
N SER A 73 -14.28 12.57 -15.68
CA SER A 73 -14.31 11.83 -16.95
C SER A 73 -13.25 10.71 -16.99
N LEU A 74 -12.07 10.97 -16.43
CA LEU A 74 -10.98 9.99 -16.40
C LEU A 74 -11.14 8.98 -15.24
N PHE A 75 -11.72 9.41 -14.12
CA PHE A 75 -11.92 8.56 -12.95
C PHE A 75 -12.80 7.34 -13.24
N TRP A 76 -13.96 7.52 -13.89
CA TRP A 76 -14.93 6.45 -14.07
C TRP A 76 -14.41 5.23 -14.85
N PRO A 77 -13.74 5.40 -16.02
CA PRO A 77 -13.13 4.29 -16.74
C PRO A 77 -12.17 3.48 -15.87
N PHE A 78 -11.31 4.18 -15.11
CA PHE A 78 -10.35 3.52 -14.23
C PHE A 78 -11.03 2.84 -13.05
N ALA A 79 -12.02 3.48 -12.41
CA ALA A 79 -12.72 2.91 -11.26
C ALA A 79 -13.48 1.64 -11.64
N ILE A 80 -14.24 1.67 -12.74
CA ILE A 80 -15.06 0.54 -13.20
C ILE A 80 -14.17 -0.62 -13.66
N ALA A 81 -13.01 -0.36 -14.27
CA ALA A 81 -12.10 -1.42 -14.67
C ALA A 81 -11.27 -1.98 -13.50
N SER A 82 -10.74 -1.09 -12.63
CA SER A 82 -9.80 -1.48 -11.58
C SER A 82 -10.47 -2.18 -10.40
N VAL A 83 -11.68 -1.77 -9.98
CA VAL A 83 -12.34 -2.34 -8.79
C VAL A 83 -12.65 -3.84 -8.98
N PRO A 84 -13.28 -4.28 -10.08
CA PRO A 84 -13.52 -5.70 -10.34
C PRO A 84 -12.23 -6.50 -10.53
N ALA A 85 -11.25 -5.93 -11.25
CA ALA A 85 -9.96 -6.60 -11.47
C ALA A 85 -9.20 -6.80 -10.15
N ALA A 86 -9.17 -5.79 -9.27
CA ALA A 86 -8.58 -5.88 -7.95
C ALA A 86 -9.32 -6.90 -7.06
N TYR A 87 -10.64 -6.99 -7.17
CA TYR A 87 -11.42 -7.99 -6.46
C TYR A 87 -11.12 -9.43 -6.91
N LEU A 88 -11.06 -9.66 -8.23
CA LEU A 88 -10.68 -10.95 -8.80
C LEU A 88 -9.26 -11.35 -8.41
N GLY A 89 -8.30 -10.43 -8.49
CA GLY A 89 -6.92 -10.66 -8.05
C GLY A 89 -6.81 -10.90 -6.53
N GLY A 90 -7.59 -10.18 -5.73
CA GLY A 90 -7.60 -10.30 -4.26
C GLY A 90 -8.20 -11.61 -3.75
N ARG A 91 -9.06 -12.27 -4.53
CA ARG A 91 -9.60 -13.61 -4.23
C ARG A 91 -8.56 -14.72 -4.40
N LEU A 92 -7.41 -14.46 -5.02
CA LEU A 92 -6.35 -15.44 -5.15
C LEU A 92 -5.73 -15.74 -3.78
N GLY A 93 -6.11 -16.88 -3.22
CA GLY A 93 -5.54 -17.41 -1.99
C GLY A 93 -4.12 -17.94 -2.21
N LEU A 94 -3.11 -17.08 -2.09
CA LEU A 94 -1.71 -17.49 -2.21
C LEU A 94 -1.17 -18.05 -0.88
N PRO A 95 -0.47 -19.22 -0.90
CA PRO A 95 0.27 -19.71 0.25
C PRO A 95 1.28 -18.68 0.75
N SER A 96 1.45 -18.56 2.08
CA SER A 96 2.32 -17.56 2.71
C SER A 96 3.76 -17.53 2.16
N PRO A 97 4.44 -18.67 1.90
CA PRO A 97 5.81 -18.65 1.35
C PRO A 97 5.85 -18.05 -0.06
N VAL A 98 4.88 -18.42 -0.91
CA VAL A 98 4.78 -17.95 -2.29
C VAL A 98 4.49 -16.45 -2.32
N TYR A 99 3.56 -15.99 -1.48
CA TYR A 99 3.26 -14.56 -1.37
C TYR A 99 4.48 -13.74 -0.94
N LYS A 100 5.22 -14.19 0.08
CA LYS A 100 6.43 -13.49 0.54
C LYS A 100 7.52 -13.46 -0.53
N ALA A 101 7.71 -14.56 -1.26
CA ALA A 101 8.66 -14.63 -2.37
C ALA A 101 8.32 -13.64 -3.49
N ILE A 102 7.07 -13.64 -3.97
CA ILE A 102 6.60 -12.72 -5.02
C ILE A 102 6.74 -11.27 -4.54
N LEU A 103 6.29 -10.96 -3.33
CA LEU A 103 6.41 -9.62 -2.75
C LEU A 103 7.89 -9.18 -2.69
N GLY A 104 8.79 -10.05 -2.25
CA GLY A 104 10.22 -9.76 -2.20
C GLY A 104 10.81 -9.45 -3.56
N VAL A 105 10.51 -10.27 -4.59
CA VAL A 105 10.97 -10.03 -5.96
C VAL A 105 10.46 -8.70 -6.51
N VAL A 106 9.18 -8.39 -6.30
CA VAL A 106 8.59 -7.12 -6.75
C VAL A 106 9.24 -5.93 -6.05
N LEU A 107 9.51 -6.02 -4.75
CA LEU A 107 10.17 -4.95 -4.00
C LEU A 107 11.63 -4.75 -4.44
N LEU A 108 12.37 -5.83 -4.70
CA LEU A 108 13.74 -5.75 -5.24
C LEU A 108 13.75 -5.12 -6.63
N PHE A 109 12.81 -5.50 -7.49
CA PHE A 109 12.67 -4.90 -8.82
C PHE A 109 12.34 -3.40 -8.74
N ALA A 110 11.44 -3.02 -7.83
CA ALA A 110 11.09 -1.62 -7.61
C ALA A 110 12.27 -0.80 -7.07
N ALA A 111 13.13 -1.38 -6.22
CA ALA A 111 14.32 -0.71 -5.70
C ALA A 111 15.44 -0.55 -6.76
N TRP A 112 15.48 -1.44 -7.75
CA TRP A 112 16.45 -1.38 -8.84
C TRP A 112 16.15 -0.30 -9.89
N ARG A 113 14.87 0.04 -10.08
CA ARG A 113 14.38 0.84 -11.22
C ARG A 113 14.25 2.33 -10.92
#